data_AF-A0A075FNL0-F1
#
_entry.id   AF-A0A075FNL0-F1
#
_cell.length_a   1.000
_cell.length_b   1.000
_cell.length_c   1.000
_cell.angle_alpha   90.00
_cell.angle_beta   90.00
_cell.angle_gamma   90.00
#
_symmetry.space_group_name_H-M   'P 1'
#
loop_
_entity.id
_entity.type
_entity.pdbx_description
1 polymer ?
#
loop_
_entity_poly.entity_id
_entity_poly.type
_entity_poly.pdbx_seq_one_letter_code
_entity_poly.pdbx_strand_id
1 'polypeptide(L)' 'MTKFKTRILRSSTQSRIILANDYDPGDKKLVPHTVQNIKTLHKYLCAIKLNFHLLLPLGKKKL' A
#
# COMPACT_ATOMS: atom_id res chain seq x y z
N MET A 1 4.37 0.91 22.10
CA MET A 1 4.12 1.05 20.64
C MET A 1 3.61 2.46 20.36
N THR A 2 4.18 3.21 19.41
CA THR A 2 3.71 4.57 19.09
C THR A 2 2.37 4.53 18.35
N LYS A 3 1.43 5.42 18.68
CA LYS A 3 0.09 5.48 18.06
C LYS A 3 0.19 5.74 16.56
N PHE A 4 -0.72 5.16 15.76
CA PHE A 4 -0.78 5.36 14.31
C PHE A 4 -0.79 6.85 13.94
N LYS A 5 -1.64 7.64 14.60
CA LYS A 5 -1.75 9.10 14.40
C LYS A 5 -0.41 9.81 14.57
N THR A 6 0.40 9.40 15.54
CA THR A 6 1.73 10.00 15.77
C THR A 6 2.72 9.60 14.68
N ARG A 7 2.71 8.33 14.25
CA ARG A 7 3.61 7.84 13.18
C ARG A 7 3.30 8.51 11.84
N ILE A 8 2.02 8.59 11.47
CA ILE A 8 1.62 9.23 10.20
C ILE A 8 1.88 10.72 10.21
N LEU A 9 1.61 11.41 11.33
CA LEU A 9 1.94 12.83 11.48
C LEU A 9 3.44 13.07 11.29
N ARG A 10 4.29 12.25 11.93
CA ARG A 10 5.74 12.34 11.76
C ARG A 10 6.18 12.05 10.33
N SER A 11 5.65 11.02 9.68
CA SER A 11 6.02 10.73 8.29
C SER A 11 5.53 11.80 7.31
N SER A 12 4.41 12.45 7.64
CA SER A 12 3.79 13.47 6.79
C SER A 12 4.59 14.77 6.68
N THR A 13 5.58 14.97 7.55
CA THR A 13 6.46 16.16 7.51
C THR A 13 7.48 16.07 6.37
N GLN A 14 7.90 14.86 6.00
CA GLN A 14 8.86 14.63 4.90
C GLN A 14 8.17 14.49 3.55
N SER A 15 6.96 13.92 3.52
CA SER A 15 6.14 13.80 2.31
C SER A 15 4.67 13.73 2.68
N ARG A 16 3.76 14.16 1.80
CA ARG A 16 2.31 13.97 1.97
C ARG A 16 1.72 12.95 0.99
N ILE A 17 2.58 12.25 0.23
CA ILE A 17 2.17 11.31 -0.80
C ILE A 17 1.90 9.94 -0.19
N ILE A 18 0.76 9.36 -0.54
CA ILE A 18 0.37 8.00 -0.18
C ILE A 18 0.40 7.14 -1.44
N LEU A 19 1.14 6.04 -1.41
CA LEU A 19 1.10 5.04 -2.48
C LEU A 19 -0.18 4.22 -2.34
N ALA A 20 -1.16 4.48 -3.21
CA ALA A 20 -2.39 3.71 -3.29
C ALA A 20 -2.15 2.44 -4.13
N ASN A 21 -2.38 1.29 -3.52
CA ASN A 21 -2.17 -0.01 -4.15
C ASN A 21 -3.47 -0.53 -4.80
N ASP A 22 -4.07 0.31 -5.63
CA ASP A 22 -5.38 0.12 -6.26
C ASP A 22 -5.19 -0.28 -7.75
N TYR A 23 -4.57 -1.44 -8.00
CA TYR A 23 -4.37 -1.96 -9.37
C TYR A 23 -5.65 -2.58 -9.95
N ASP A 24 -5.64 -2.82 -11.26
CA ASP A 24 -6.66 -3.63 -11.91
C ASP A 24 -6.74 -5.03 -11.27
N PRO A 25 -7.93 -5.54 -10.89
CA PRO A 25 -8.09 -6.89 -10.34
C PRO A 25 -7.55 -8.02 -11.23
N GLY A 26 -7.41 -7.80 -12.54
CA GLY A 26 -6.79 -8.71 -13.49
C GLY A 26 -5.26 -8.72 -13.49
N ASP A 27 -4.61 -7.76 -12.80
CA ASP A 27 -3.15 -7.67 -12.75
C ASP A 27 -2.53 -8.73 -11.83
N LYS A 28 -1.99 -9.78 -12.45
CA LYS A 28 -1.25 -10.85 -11.75
C LYS A 28 0.10 -10.40 -11.20
N LYS A 29 0.59 -9.21 -11.57
CA LYS A 29 1.86 -8.61 -11.14
C LYS A 29 1.69 -7.61 -10.00
N LEU A 30 0.55 -7.62 -9.31
CA LEU A 30 0.27 -6.81 -8.11
C LEU A 30 1.44 -6.75 -7.13
N VAL A 31 1.90 -7.92 -6.66
CA VAL A 31 2.99 -8.01 -5.66
C VAL A 31 4.32 -7.45 -6.19
N PRO A 32 4.86 -7.90 -7.35
CA PRO A 32 6.13 -7.38 -7.84
C PRO A 32 6.07 -5.87 -8.16
N HIS A 33 4.97 -5.35 -8.71
CA HIS A 33 4.79 -3.91 -8.94
C HIS A 33 4.79 -3.13 -7.63
N THR A 34 4.06 -3.62 -6.62
CA THR A 34 4.03 -2.99 -5.28
C THR A 34 5.42 -2.92 -4.67
N VAL A 35 6.18 -4.03 -4.69
CA VAL A 35 7.54 -4.08 -4.15
C VAL A 35 8.48 -3.14 -4.88
N GLN A 36 8.40 -3.10 -6.22
CA GLN A 36 9.22 -2.20 -7.03
C GLN A 36 8.91 -0.74 -6.70
N ASN A 37 7.63 -0.37 -6.63
CA ASN A 37 7.19 0.98 -6.31
C ASN A 37 7.65 1.40 -4.91
N ILE A 38 7.60 0.52 -3.91
CA ILE A 38 8.15 0.81 -2.58
C ILE A 38 9.66 1.08 -2.66
N LYS A 39 10.42 0.20 -3.33
CA LYS A 39 11.88 0.37 -3.46
C LYS A 39 12.24 1.69 -4.13
N THR A 40 11.55 2.04 -5.21
CA THR A 40 11.83 3.26 -5.98
C THR A 40 11.33 4.52 -5.27
N LEU A 41 10.17 4.49 -4.64
CA LEU A 41 9.46 5.70 -4.20
C LEU A 41 9.52 5.95 -2.68
N HIS A 42 9.98 5.00 -1.85
CA HIS A 42 9.87 5.11 -0.37
C HIS A 42 10.33 6.44 0.24
N LYS A 43 11.36 7.09 -0.33
CA LYS A 43 11.85 8.41 0.14
C LYS A 43 10.82 9.54 -0.02
N TYR A 44 9.90 9.38 -0.96
CA TYR A 44 8.85 10.34 -1.29
C TYR A 44 7.48 9.92 -0.77
N LEU A 45 7.35 8.80 -0.05
CA LEU A 45 6.07 8.31 0.46
C LEU A 45 5.99 8.51 1.97
N CYS A 46 4.80 8.84 2.47
CA CYS A 46 4.53 8.84 3.91
C CYS A 46 3.73 7.62 4.37
N ALA A 47 3.01 6.99 3.45
CA ALA A 47 2.24 5.78 3.71
C ALA A 47 2.00 4.99 2.44
N ILE A 48 1.56 3.76 2.65
CA ILE A 48 1.08 2.85 1.62
C ILE A 48 -0.35 2.46 2.02
N LYS A 49 -1.31 2.65 1.11
CA LYS A 49 -2.70 2.21 1.28
C LYS A 49 -2.87 0.91 0.50
N LEU A 50 -2.92 -0.21 1.23
CA LEU A 50 -3.20 -1.52 0.63
C LEU A 50 -4.70 -1.73 0.47
N ASN A 51 -5.15 -2.04 -0.75
CA ASN A 51 -6.53 -2.43 -0.99
C ASN A 51 -6.69 -3.93 -0.78
N PHE A 52 -7.35 -4.30 0.32
CA PHE A 52 -7.55 -5.70 0.65
C PHE A 52 -8.44 -6.46 -0.34
N HIS A 53 -9.28 -5.80 -1.15
CA HIS A 53 -10.06 -6.49 -2.19
C HIS A 53 -9.17 -7.10 -3.28
N LEU A 54 -7.96 -6.57 -3.47
CA LEU A 54 -6.98 -7.10 -4.42
C LEU A 54 -6.09 -8.19 -3.80
N LEU A 55 -5.91 -8.16 -2.47
CA LEU A 55 -5.05 -9.09 -1.75
C LEU A 55 -5.82 -10.31 -1.20
N LEU A 56 -7.08 -10.10 -0.83
CA LEU A 56 -7.95 -11.12 -0.29
C LEU A 56 -8.96 -11.51 -1.38
N PRO A 57 -9.11 -12.79 -1.71
CA PRO A 57 -10.17 -13.26 -2.58
C PRO A 57 -11.50 -13.24 -1.83
N LEU A 58 -11.99 -12.04 -1.51
CA LEU A 58 -13.27 -11.82 -0.84
C LEU A 58 -14.37 -12.35 -1.76
N GLY A 59 -14.98 -13.48 -1.40
CA GLY A 59 -16.06 -14.12 -2.17
C GLY A 59 -15.70 -15.44 -2.86
N LYS A 60 -14.43 -15.86 -2.91
CA LYS A 60 -14.12 -17.25 -3.30
C LYS A 60 -14.46 -18.16 -2.13
N LYS A 61 -15.61 -18.83 -2.18
CA LYS A 61 -15.81 -20.07 -1.40
C LYS A 61 -14.64 -20.98 -1.77
N LYS A 62 -13.84 -21.40 -0.78
CA LYS A 62 -12.98 -22.58 -0.96
C LYS A 62 -13.93 -23.70 -1.36
N LEU A 63 -13.89 -24.11 -2.63
CA LEU A 63 -14.40 -25.40 -3.06
C LEU A 63 -13.45 -26.47 -2.54
#